data_AF-A0A167ZJL0-F1
#
_entry.id   AF-A0A167ZJL0-F1
#
_cell.length_a   1.000
_cell.length_b   1.000
_cell.length_c   1.000
_cell.angle_alpha   90.00
_cell.angle_beta   90.00
_cell.angle_gamma   90.00
#
_symmetry.space_group_name_H-M   'P 1'
#
loop_
_entity.id
_entity.type
_entity.pdbx_description
1 polymer ?
#
loop_
_entity_poly.entity_id
_entity_poly.type
_entity_poly.pdbx_seq_one_letter_code
_entity_poly.pdbx_strand_id
1 'polypeptide(L)'
;MGHGSRLYRHIQQEGLNDSSVYELTVEDPNEDFINLRDSNDYRLVKPEFDKLNLKINDNPYPSDMKKKPRCMPTAKLLPVVELEELRVKFKLTPTQFAHVLEMYLLNQIPSSNRGARTNMTRLMTRKWKATNEHERRYYWWRMLVKQRLYKKHRDVMIQADPEERLESLETAVNAVEEGYEQILLNLGVREVELEQERLATASEGSQEGTGEKKLRARPSKKRIVPDDDEEGDHTSDKSKKIRI
;
A
#
# COMPACT_ATOMS: atom_id res chain seq x y z
N MET A 1 -5.43 -14.15 15.05
CA MET A 1 -6.71 -13.42 14.88
C MET A 1 -6.85 -12.97 13.43
N GLY A 2 -7.72 -13.61 12.64
CA GLY A 2 -7.91 -13.32 11.20
C GLY A 2 -9.27 -13.77 10.68
N HIS A 3 -10.23 -13.92 11.61
CA HIS A 3 -11.53 -14.52 11.33
C HIS A 3 -12.37 -13.64 10.39
N GLY A 4 -12.35 -12.30 10.56
CA GLY A 4 -13.03 -11.37 9.66
C GLY A 4 -12.53 -11.47 8.21
N SER A 5 -11.20 -11.55 8.01
CA SER A 5 -10.63 -11.71 6.66
C SER A 5 -10.94 -13.09 6.06
N ARG A 6 -11.07 -14.14 6.87
CA ARG A 6 -11.48 -15.48 6.39
C ARG A 6 -12.94 -15.48 5.96
N LEU A 7 -13.82 -14.90 6.79
CA LEU A 7 -15.24 -14.79 6.49
C LEU A 7 -15.49 -13.96 5.23
N TYR A 8 -14.86 -12.77 5.13
CA TYR A 8 -14.97 -11.93 3.94
C TYR A 8 -14.55 -12.66 2.67
N ARG A 9 -13.40 -13.36 2.70
CA ARG A 9 -12.92 -14.13 1.55
C ARG A 9 -13.87 -15.26 1.17
N HIS A 10 -14.48 -15.93 2.13
CA HIS A 10 -15.46 -16.98 1.84
C HIS A 10 -16.69 -16.40 1.15
N ILE A 11 -17.26 -15.32 1.68
CA ILE A 11 -18.41 -14.62 1.06
C ILE A 11 -18.05 -14.14 -0.35
N GLN A 12 -16.87 -13.57 -0.53
CA GLN A 12 -16.38 -13.13 -1.83
C GLN A 12 -16.26 -14.30 -2.81
N GLN A 13 -15.74 -15.45 -2.38
CA GLN A 13 -15.63 -16.65 -3.23
C GLN A 13 -17.01 -17.17 -3.66
N GLU A 14 -17.95 -17.28 -2.74
CA GLU A 14 -19.34 -17.67 -3.06
C GLU A 14 -19.97 -16.69 -4.06
N GLY A 15 -19.81 -15.38 -3.82
CA GLY A 15 -20.30 -14.35 -4.74
C GLY A 15 -19.63 -14.39 -6.13
N LEU A 16 -18.35 -14.75 -6.22
CA LEU A 16 -17.66 -14.93 -7.50
C LEU A 16 -18.18 -16.16 -8.26
N ASN A 17 -18.44 -17.26 -7.56
CA ASN A 17 -18.93 -18.51 -8.14
C ASN A 17 -20.38 -18.40 -8.62
N ASP A 18 -21.19 -17.55 -8.01
CA ASP A 18 -22.59 -17.36 -8.38
C ASP A 18 -22.76 -16.45 -9.61
N SER A 19 -23.08 -17.02 -10.77
CA SER A 19 -23.32 -16.27 -12.01
C SER A 19 -24.45 -15.22 -11.96
N SER A 20 -25.37 -15.32 -10.99
CA SER A 20 -26.45 -14.33 -10.80
C SER A 20 -25.97 -13.03 -10.15
N VAL A 21 -24.84 -13.06 -9.45
CA VAL A 21 -24.23 -11.90 -8.81
C VAL A 21 -23.42 -11.11 -9.84
N TYR A 22 -23.75 -9.83 -10.00
CA TYR A 22 -23.03 -8.90 -10.88
C TYR A 22 -21.93 -8.14 -10.14
N GLU A 23 -22.23 -7.58 -8.97
CA GLU A 23 -21.29 -6.80 -8.16
C GLU A 23 -21.51 -7.04 -6.66
N LEU A 24 -20.41 -7.11 -5.90
CA LEU A 24 -20.44 -7.21 -4.44
C LEU A 24 -20.37 -5.80 -3.82
N THR A 25 -21.50 -5.33 -3.29
CA THR A 25 -21.59 -4.05 -2.57
C THR A 25 -21.63 -4.27 -1.06
N VAL A 26 -21.27 -3.25 -0.28
CA VAL A 26 -21.38 -3.25 1.18
C VAL A 26 -22.06 -1.96 1.59
N GLU A 27 -23.07 -2.08 2.45
CA GLU A 27 -23.84 -0.96 2.99
C GLU A 27 -23.06 -0.32 4.15
N ASP A 28 -22.89 1.00 4.09
CA ASP A 28 -22.27 1.85 5.11
C ASP A 28 -21.06 1.23 5.84
N PRO A 29 -20.00 0.82 5.10
CA PRO A 29 -18.84 0.21 5.72
C PRO A 29 -18.10 1.24 6.58
N ASN A 30 -17.73 0.83 7.80
CA ASN A 30 -16.82 1.62 8.63
C ASN A 30 -15.36 1.53 8.11
N GLU A 31 -14.48 2.38 8.64
CA GLU A 31 -13.08 2.44 8.18
C GLU A 31 -12.32 1.12 8.33
N ASP A 32 -12.49 0.42 9.46
CA ASP A 32 -11.86 -0.88 9.69
C ASP A 32 -12.30 -1.93 8.67
N PHE A 33 -13.58 -1.92 8.30
CA PHE A 33 -14.11 -2.81 7.29
C PHE A 33 -13.60 -2.44 5.90
N ILE A 34 -13.51 -1.14 5.57
CA ILE A 34 -12.90 -0.69 4.31
C ILE A 34 -11.46 -1.18 4.21
N ASN A 35 -10.66 -1.02 5.26
CA ASN A 35 -9.28 -1.48 5.32
C ASN A 35 -9.18 -3.01 5.17
N LEU A 36 -10.06 -3.74 5.85
CA LEU A 36 -10.18 -5.19 5.72
C LEU A 36 -10.50 -5.59 4.28
N ARG A 37 -11.48 -4.91 3.66
CA ARG A 37 -11.95 -5.16 2.31
C ARG A 37 -10.84 -4.91 1.28
N ASP A 38 -10.24 -3.73 1.31
CA ASP A 38 -9.13 -3.33 0.43
C ASP A 38 -7.96 -4.31 0.53
N SER A 39 -7.62 -4.76 1.75
CA SER A 39 -6.56 -5.74 1.98
C SER A 39 -6.86 -7.12 1.38
N ASN A 40 -8.12 -7.56 1.37
CA ASN A 40 -8.50 -8.86 0.80
C ASN A 40 -8.65 -8.77 -0.72
N ASP A 41 -9.33 -7.73 -1.22
CA ASP A 41 -9.53 -7.51 -2.65
C ASP A 41 -8.20 -7.29 -3.37
N TYR A 42 -7.25 -6.58 -2.75
CA TYR A 42 -5.91 -6.45 -3.27
C TYR A 42 -5.20 -7.79 -3.46
N ARG A 43 -5.24 -8.67 -2.47
CA ARG A 43 -4.62 -10.00 -2.59
C ARG A 43 -5.27 -10.84 -3.68
N LEU A 44 -6.58 -10.69 -3.88
CA LEU A 44 -7.32 -11.41 -4.90
C LEU A 44 -6.95 -10.94 -6.32
N VAL A 45 -6.88 -9.64 -6.54
CA VAL A 45 -6.71 -9.06 -7.89
C VAL A 45 -5.24 -8.92 -8.29
N LYS A 46 -4.32 -8.75 -7.33
CA LYS A 46 -2.89 -8.56 -7.57
C LYS A 46 -2.27 -9.56 -8.57
N PRO A 47 -2.55 -10.88 -8.52
CA PRO A 47 -1.99 -11.83 -9.48
C PRO A 47 -2.37 -11.53 -10.94
N GLU A 48 -3.57 -11.01 -11.19
CA GLU A 48 -4.00 -10.65 -12.55
C GLU A 48 -3.34 -9.35 -13.01
N PHE A 49 -3.17 -8.38 -12.11
CA PHE A 49 -2.40 -7.17 -12.42
C PHE A 49 -0.93 -7.47 -12.73
N ASP A 50 -0.32 -8.40 -12.00
CA ASP A 50 1.04 -8.85 -12.25
C ASP A 50 1.17 -9.55 -13.60
N LYS A 51 0.20 -10.40 -13.98
CA LYS A 51 0.14 -11.04 -15.31
C LYS A 51 0.07 -10.03 -16.45
N LEU A 52 -0.69 -8.94 -16.25
CA LEU A 52 -0.79 -7.84 -17.22
C LEU A 52 0.44 -6.93 -17.24
N ASN A 53 1.41 -7.11 -16.32
CA ASN A 53 2.53 -6.20 -16.12
C ASN A 53 2.08 -4.73 -16.01
N LEU A 54 0.95 -4.52 -15.34
CA LEU A 54 0.26 -3.24 -15.31
C LEU A 54 1.17 -2.16 -14.71
N LYS A 55 1.54 -1.14 -15.48
CA LYS A 55 2.35 0.00 -15.01
C LYS A 55 1.76 1.29 -15.56
N ILE A 56 1.90 2.38 -14.80
CA ILE A 56 1.55 3.71 -15.31
C ILE A 56 2.50 4.06 -16.44
N ASN A 57 1.97 4.38 -17.62
CA ASN A 57 2.75 4.99 -18.69
C ASN A 57 3.26 6.36 -18.21
N ASP A 58 4.58 6.47 -18.06
CA ASP A 58 5.25 7.64 -17.53
C ASP A 58 5.27 8.81 -18.55
N ASN A 59 5.19 8.49 -19.84
CA ASN A 59 5.22 9.46 -20.93
C ASN A 59 4.03 9.30 -21.90
N PRO A 60 2.80 9.69 -21.48
CA PRO A 60 1.60 9.58 -22.33
C PRO A 60 1.57 10.58 -23.49
N TYR A 61 2.54 11.49 -23.56
CA TYR A 61 2.57 12.57 -24.53
C TYR A 61 3.87 12.56 -25.33
N PRO A 62 3.83 12.90 -26.64
CA PRO A 62 5.06 13.09 -27.40
C PRO A 62 5.87 14.25 -26.84
N SER A 63 7.19 14.11 -26.84
CA SER A 63 8.15 15.07 -26.27
C SER A 63 7.97 16.52 -26.77
N ASP A 64 7.45 16.68 -27.99
CA ASP A 64 7.28 17.98 -28.66
C ASP A 64 5.96 18.69 -28.35
N MET A 65 5.14 18.17 -27.41
CA MET A 65 3.89 18.83 -27.04
C MET A 65 4.13 20.16 -26.31
N LYS A 66 3.86 21.26 -27.03
CA LYS A 66 3.90 22.63 -26.51
C LYS A 66 2.66 23.01 -25.69
N LYS A 67 1.51 22.38 -25.95
CA LYS A 67 0.24 22.71 -25.28
C LYS A 67 0.00 21.81 -24.07
N LYS A 68 -0.44 22.42 -22.96
CA LYS A 68 -0.85 21.69 -21.76
C LYS A 68 -2.14 20.91 -22.07
N PRO A 69 -2.26 19.65 -21.65
CA PRO A 69 -3.49 18.89 -21.82
C PRO A 69 -4.61 19.52 -20.97
N ARG A 70 -5.80 19.64 -21.56
CA ARG A 70 -7.00 20.14 -20.86
C ARG A 70 -7.72 19.07 -20.04
N CYS A 71 -7.57 17.81 -20.43
CA CYS A 71 -8.21 16.67 -19.79
C CYS A 71 -7.18 15.63 -19.35
N MET A 72 -7.53 14.84 -18.35
CA MET A 72 -6.72 13.73 -17.88
C MET A 72 -6.63 12.62 -18.94
N PRO A 73 -5.43 12.17 -19.35
CA PRO A 73 -5.24 11.20 -20.42
C PRO A 73 -5.34 9.75 -19.91
N THR A 74 -6.41 9.39 -19.19
CA THR A 74 -6.53 8.09 -18.51
C THR A 74 -6.30 6.91 -19.46
N ALA A 75 -6.88 6.94 -20.66
CA ALA A 75 -6.72 5.88 -21.67
C ALA A 75 -5.29 5.72 -22.23
N LYS A 76 -4.42 6.74 -22.09
CA LYS A 76 -3.01 6.63 -22.48
C LYS A 76 -2.11 6.21 -21.32
N LEU A 77 -2.58 6.40 -20.09
CA LEU A 77 -1.87 6.07 -18.86
C LEU A 77 -2.03 4.60 -18.50
N LEU A 78 -3.22 4.04 -18.75
CA LEU A 78 -3.61 2.71 -18.30
C LEU A 78 -4.44 1.97 -19.38
N PRO A 79 -4.36 0.63 -19.43
CA PRO A 79 -5.19 -0.21 -20.29
C PRO A 79 -6.64 -0.27 -19.76
N VAL A 80 -7.46 0.72 -20.13
CA VAL A 80 -8.81 0.93 -19.54
C VAL A 80 -9.77 -0.22 -19.85
N VAL A 81 -9.67 -0.85 -21.02
CA VAL A 81 -10.59 -1.91 -21.45
C VAL A 81 -10.34 -3.18 -20.63
N GLU A 82 -9.07 -3.57 -20.53
CA GLU A 82 -8.62 -4.74 -19.78
C GLU A 82 -8.89 -4.58 -18.27
N LEU A 83 -8.76 -3.36 -17.75
CA LEU A 83 -9.10 -3.05 -16.37
C LEU A 83 -10.60 -3.18 -16.10
N GLU A 84 -11.45 -2.75 -17.02
CA GLU A 84 -12.90 -2.89 -16.89
C GLU A 84 -13.33 -4.37 -16.97
N GLU A 85 -12.71 -5.16 -17.84
CA GLU A 85 -12.91 -6.61 -17.90
C GLU A 85 -12.53 -7.29 -16.58
N LEU A 86 -11.40 -6.91 -15.98
CA LEU A 86 -11.00 -7.42 -14.66
C LEU A 86 -11.98 -7.02 -13.56
N ARG A 87 -12.47 -5.77 -13.58
CA ARG A 87 -13.46 -5.30 -12.61
C ARG A 87 -14.72 -6.16 -12.63
N VAL A 88 -15.26 -6.41 -13.82
CA VAL A 88 -16.46 -7.24 -14.00
C VAL A 88 -16.17 -8.69 -13.63
N LYS A 89 -15.01 -9.24 -14.04
CA LYS A 89 -14.57 -10.60 -13.68
C LYS A 89 -14.53 -10.83 -12.18
N PHE A 90 -14.05 -9.85 -11.41
CA PHE A 90 -13.97 -9.91 -9.96
C PHE A 90 -15.20 -9.34 -9.23
N LYS A 91 -16.22 -8.91 -9.96
CA LYS A 91 -17.49 -8.39 -9.40
C LYS A 91 -17.28 -7.26 -8.40
N LEU A 92 -16.29 -6.41 -8.65
CA LEU A 92 -15.96 -5.28 -7.78
C LEU A 92 -16.71 -4.03 -8.21
N THR A 93 -17.16 -3.25 -7.24
CA THR A 93 -17.74 -1.93 -7.52
C THR A 93 -16.67 -1.02 -8.14
N PRO A 94 -17.05 -0.04 -8.99
CA PRO A 94 -16.10 0.88 -9.61
C PRO A 94 -15.18 1.60 -8.61
N THR A 95 -15.74 2.01 -7.47
CA THR A 95 -14.97 2.67 -6.40
C THR A 95 -13.99 1.72 -5.74
N GLN A 96 -14.43 0.50 -5.42
CA GLN A 96 -13.59 -0.50 -4.77
C GLN A 96 -12.43 -0.93 -5.67
N PHE A 97 -12.71 -1.17 -6.94
CA PHE A 97 -11.68 -1.51 -7.91
C PHE A 97 -10.68 -0.37 -8.10
N ALA A 98 -11.14 0.88 -8.12
CA ALA A 98 -10.25 2.03 -8.18
C ALA A 98 -9.30 2.11 -6.98
N HIS A 99 -9.76 1.82 -5.75
CA HIS A 99 -8.90 1.80 -4.57
C HIS A 99 -7.79 0.73 -4.70
N VAL A 100 -8.18 -0.48 -5.08
CA VAL A 100 -7.25 -1.60 -5.24
C VAL A 100 -6.23 -1.32 -6.34
N LEU A 101 -6.68 -0.75 -7.47
CA LEU A 101 -5.82 -0.32 -8.56
C LEU A 101 -4.86 0.79 -8.12
N GLU A 102 -5.35 1.84 -7.46
CA GLU A 102 -4.54 2.95 -6.95
C GLU A 102 -3.47 2.43 -5.98
N MET A 103 -3.83 1.54 -5.06
CA MET A 103 -2.90 0.92 -4.12
C MET A 103 -1.84 0.06 -4.82
N TYR A 104 -2.23 -0.71 -5.84
CA TYR A 104 -1.29 -1.50 -6.65
C TYR A 104 -0.30 -0.63 -7.41
N LEU A 105 -0.77 0.42 -8.07
CA LEU A 105 0.10 1.34 -8.80
C LEU A 105 1.03 2.12 -7.85
N LEU A 106 0.55 2.50 -6.66
CA LEU A 106 1.38 3.13 -5.63
C LEU A 106 2.51 2.20 -5.18
N ASN A 107 2.21 0.91 -4.98
CA ASN A 107 3.17 -0.08 -4.53
C ASN A 107 4.37 -0.25 -5.49
N GLN A 108 4.16 -0.03 -6.78
CA GLN A 108 5.23 -0.10 -7.79
C GLN A 108 6.19 1.10 -7.78
N ILE A 109 5.80 2.20 -7.14
CA ILE A 109 6.63 3.38 -7.00
C ILE A 109 7.49 3.21 -5.74
N PRO A 110 8.82 3.35 -5.83
CA PRO A 110 9.69 3.26 -4.67
C PRO A 110 9.29 4.25 -3.57
N SER A 111 9.43 3.84 -2.31
CA SER A 111 9.12 4.68 -1.14
C SER A 111 9.92 5.99 -1.09
N SER A 112 11.09 6.04 -1.74
CA SER A 112 11.89 7.27 -1.90
C SER A 112 11.27 8.29 -2.85
N ASN A 113 10.34 7.88 -3.72
CA ASN A 113 9.72 8.69 -4.77
C ASN A 113 8.21 8.90 -4.56
N ARG A 114 7.70 8.60 -3.36
CA ARG A 114 6.32 8.87 -2.94
C ARG A 114 6.26 9.43 -1.51
N GLY A 115 5.07 9.84 -1.05
CA GLY A 115 4.79 10.32 0.30
C GLY A 115 5.60 11.54 0.74
N ALA A 116 5.73 11.70 2.06
CA ALA A 116 6.46 12.79 2.71
C ALA A 116 7.95 12.86 2.34
N ARG A 117 8.51 11.79 1.77
CA ARG A 117 9.91 11.71 1.32
C ARG A 117 10.15 12.39 -0.03
N THR A 118 9.08 12.70 -0.77
CA THR A 118 9.15 13.34 -2.08
C THR A 118 9.13 14.86 -1.95
N ASN A 119 9.98 15.54 -2.72
CA ASN A 119 9.93 16.99 -2.84
C ASN A 119 8.70 17.39 -3.70
N MET A 120 7.58 17.67 -3.03
CA MET A 120 6.31 18.00 -3.68
C MET A 120 6.42 19.26 -4.56
N THR A 121 7.20 20.27 -4.13
CA THR A 121 7.45 21.49 -4.91
C THR A 121 8.09 21.17 -6.25
N ARG A 122 9.12 20.32 -6.27
CA ARG A 122 9.77 19.86 -7.50
C ARG A 122 8.81 19.04 -8.36
N LEU A 123 8.04 18.14 -7.75
CA LEU A 123 7.05 17.33 -8.45
C LEU A 123 5.99 18.19 -9.14
N MET A 124 5.44 19.19 -8.45
CA MET A 124 4.40 20.07 -8.99
C MET A 124 4.95 21.09 -9.99
N THR A 125 6.24 21.40 -9.94
CA THR A 125 6.90 22.26 -10.94
C THR A 125 7.19 21.49 -12.23
N ARG A 126 7.84 20.32 -12.11
CA ARG A 126 8.28 19.53 -13.26
C ARG A 126 7.16 18.67 -13.85
N LYS A 127 6.23 18.21 -13.02
CA LYS A 127 5.07 17.38 -13.39
C LYS A 127 5.53 16.15 -14.19
N TRP A 128 4.84 15.88 -15.29
CA TRP A 128 5.17 14.83 -16.25
C TRP A 128 6.50 15.04 -17.01
N LYS A 129 7.21 16.17 -16.83
CA LYS A 129 8.54 16.44 -17.41
C LYS A 129 9.69 16.18 -16.42
N ALA A 130 9.42 15.49 -15.32
CA ALA A 130 10.47 15.07 -14.40
C ALA A 130 11.49 14.15 -15.10
N THR A 131 12.78 14.24 -14.74
CA THR A 131 13.83 13.39 -15.33
C THR A 131 13.64 11.93 -14.93
N ASN A 132 13.30 11.70 -13.67
CA ASN A 132 13.10 10.36 -13.14
C ASN A 132 11.72 9.83 -13.55
N GLU A 133 11.70 8.60 -14.06
CA GLU A 133 10.49 7.87 -14.42
C GLU A 133 9.55 7.68 -13.22
N HIS A 134 10.08 7.35 -12.05
CA HIS A 134 9.28 7.14 -10.85
C HIS A 134 8.61 8.44 -10.37
N GLU A 135 9.27 9.59 -10.51
CA GLU A 135 8.67 10.90 -10.25
C GLU A 135 7.51 11.17 -11.23
N ARG A 136 7.67 10.84 -12.51
CA ARG A 136 6.59 10.98 -13.51
C ARG A 136 5.40 10.09 -13.19
N ARG A 137 5.65 8.80 -12.87
CA ARG A 137 4.60 7.85 -12.49
C ARG A 137 3.86 8.30 -11.22
N TYR A 138 4.58 8.78 -10.22
CA TYR A 138 3.97 9.31 -8.99
C TYR A 138 3.12 10.55 -9.23
N TYR A 139 3.57 11.47 -10.09
CA TYR A 139 2.75 12.60 -10.52
C TYR A 139 1.43 12.13 -11.16
N TRP A 140 1.50 11.18 -12.09
CA TRP A 140 0.31 10.65 -12.77
C TRP A 140 -0.61 9.89 -11.82
N TRP A 141 -0.05 9.13 -10.89
CA TRP A 141 -0.80 8.46 -9.82
C TRP A 141 -1.61 9.48 -9.01
N ARG A 142 -0.97 10.55 -8.49
CA ARG A 142 -1.68 11.62 -7.75
C ARG A 142 -2.78 12.24 -8.60
N MET A 143 -2.56 12.45 -9.90
CA MET A 143 -3.56 13.02 -10.79
C MET A 143 -4.77 12.09 -11.02
N LEU A 144 -4.57 10.77 -11.06
CA LEU A 144 -5.66 9.79 -11.16
C LEU A 144 -6.51 9.77 -9.87
N VAL A 145 -5.86 9.76 -8.70
CA VAL A 145 -6.55 9.84 -7.40
C VAL A 145 -7.36 11.14 -7.30
N LYS A 146 -6.77 12.27 -7.67
CA LYS A 146 -7.46 13.57 -7.73
C LYS A 146 -8.68 13.55 -8.63
N GLN A 147 -8.56 12.94 -9.82
CA GLN A 147 -9.67 12.81 -10.75
C GLN A 147 -10.82 12.01 -10.12
N ARG A 148 -10.53 10.92 -9.41
CA ARG A 148 -11.53 10.12 -8.70
C ARG A 148 -12.19 10.92 -7.58
N LEU A 149 -11.41 11.55 -6.71
CA LEU A 149 -11.93 12.33 -5.58
C LEU A 149 -12.78 13.52 -6.04
N TYR A 150 -12.34 14.22 -7.09
CA TYR A 150 -13.12 15.30 -7.71
C TYR A 150 -14.45 14.80 -8.27
N LYS A 151 -14.46 13.64 -8.95
CA LYS A 151 -15.71 13.04 -9.46
C LYS A 151 -16.65 12.61 -8.33
N LYS A 152 -16.11 12.03 -7.25
CA LYS A 152 -16.88 11.57 -6.10
C LYS A 152 -17.55 12.74 -5.35
N HIS A 153 -16.83 13.84 -5.17
CA HIS A 153 -17.30 15.01 -4.41
C HIS A 153 -17.64 16.19 -5.32
N ARG A 154 -18.12 15.92 -6.54
CA ARG A 154 -18.28 16.94 -7.60
C ARG A 154 -19.08 18.15 -7.15
N ASP A 155 -20.21 17.94 -6.49
CA ASP A 155 -21.14 19.01 -6.14
C ASP A 155 -20.55 19.96 -5.10
N VAL A 156 -19.93 19.41 -4.05
CA VAL A 156 -19.18 20.17 -3.03
C VAL A 156 -18.04 20.94 -3.71
N MET A 157 -17.32 20.26 -4.60
CA MET A 157 -16.16 20.83 -5.27
C MET A 157 -16.52 22.00 -6.18
N ILE A 158 -17.68 21.97 -6.86
CA ILE A 158 -18.16 23.06 -7.72
C ILE A 158 -18.51 24.31 -6.90
N GLN A 159 -19.06 24.12 -5.69
CA GLN A 159 -19.45 25.21 -4.80
C GLN A 159 -18.26 25.87 -4.11
N ALA A 160 -17.21 25.11 -3.80
CA ALA A 160 -15.99 25.63 -3.18
C ALA A 160 -15.22 26.58 -4.09
N ASP A 161 -14.55 27.56 -3.48
CA ASP A 161 -13.68 28.50 -4.19
C ASP A 161 -12.47 27.79 -4.82
N PRO A 162 -11.88 28.34 -5.90
CA PRO A 162 -10.79 27.67 -6.61
C PRO A 162 -9.57 27.29 -5.75
N GLU A 163 -9.24 28.13 -4.76
CA GLU A 163 -8.11 27.91 -3.85
C GLU A 163 -8.44 26.84 -2.80
N GLU A 164 -9.58 26.98 -2.12
CA GLU A 164 -10.09 26.00 -1.15
C GLU A 164 -10.27 24.61 -1.78
N ARG A 165 -10.80 24.58 -3.00
CA ARG A 165 -10.92 23.35 -3.81
C ARG A 165 -9.57 22.66 -3.99
N LEU A 166 -8.51 23.41 -4.29
CA LEU A 166 -7.19 22.85 -4.50
C LEU A 166 -6.62 22.31 -3.19
N GLU A 167 -6.72 23.07 -2.11
CA GLU A 167 -6.22 22.68 -0.79
C GLU A 167 -6.94 21.46 -0.22
N SER A 168 -8.28 21.44 -0.29
CA SER A 168 -9.11 20.31 0.14
C SER A 168 -8.76 19.04 -0.64
N LEU A 169 -8.58 19.17 -1.97
CA LEU A 169 -8.22 18.04 -2.82
C LEU A 169 -6.80 17.53 -2.55
N GLU A 170 -5.82 18.39 -2.29
CA GLU A 170 -4.47 17.95 -1.90
C GLU A 170 -4.49 17.23 -0.55
N THR A 171 -5.22 17.78 0.43
CA THR A 171 -5.39 17.17 1.75
C THR A 171 -6.02 15.79 1.64
N ALA A 172 -7.09 15.65 0.85
CA ALA A 172 -7.75 14.38 0.62
C ALA A 172 -6.85 13.35 -0.08
N VAL A 173 -6.03 13.78 -1.04
CA VAL A 173 -5.07 12.87 -1.71
C VAL A 173 -4.02 12.38 -0.72
N ASN A 174 -3.50 13.25 0.14
CA ASN A 174 -2.51 12.87 1.15
C ASN A 174 -3.09 11.86 2.15
N ALA A 175 -4.33 12.09 2.63
CA ALA A 175 -5.00 11.15 3.52
C ALA A 175 -5.21 9.78 2.86
N VAL A 176 -5.60 9.76 1.58
CA VAL A 176 -5.75 8.51 0.80
C VAL A 176 -4.40 7.81 0.62
N GLU A 177 -3.34 8.56 0.31
CA GLU A 177 -1.99 8.03 0.18
C GLU A 177 -1.51 7.39 1.48
N GLU A 178 -1.65 8.08 2.61
CA GLU A 178 -1.29 7.57 3.93
C GLU A 178 -2.07 6.29 4.28
N GLY A 179 -3.39 6.26 4.02
CA GLY A 179 -4.21 5.08 4.22
C GLY A 179 -3.72 3.88 3.40
N TYR A 180 -3.39 4.09 2.13
CA TYR A 180 -2.83 3.02 1.28
C TYR A 180 -1.45 2.58 1.73
N GLU A 181 -0.58 3.49 2.18
CA GLU A 181 0.72 3.12 2.73
C GLU A 181 0.60 2.23 3.96
N GLN A 182 -0.34 2.53 4.88
CA GLN A 182 -0.59 1.68 6.04
C GLN A 182 -1.07 0.28 5.64
N ILE A 183 -2.00 0.19 4.69
CA ILE A 183 -2.48 -1.11 4.19
C ILE A 183 -1.33 -1.89 3.56
N LEU A 184 -0.53 -1.26 2.69
CA LEU A 184 0.61 -1.90 2.03
C LEU A 184 1.68 -2.39 3.03
N LEU A 185 1.96 -1.60 4.08
CA LEU A 185 2.86 -2.02 5.15
C LEU A 185 2.32 -3.25 5.87
N ASN A 186 1.04 -3.23 6.26
CA ASN A 186 0.39 -4.37 6.92
C ASN A 186 0.33 -5.62 6.04
N LEU A 187 0.16 -5.45 4.73
CA LEU A 187 0.22 -6.54 3.75
C LEU A 187 1.63 -7.14 3.68
N GLY A 188 2.67 -6.30 3.59
CA GLY A 188 4.06 -6.74 3.55
C GLY A 188 4.49 -7.47 4.82
N VAL A 189 4.11 -6.96 6.01
CA VAL A 189 4.36 -7.65 7.30
C VAL A 189 3.68 -9.02 7.30
N ARG A 190 2.41 -9.10 6.88
CA ARG A 190 1.68 -10.37 6.83
C ARG A 190 2.30 -11.38 5.87
N GLU A 191 2.80 -10.93 4.71
CA GLU A 191 3.48 -11.81 3.75
C GLU A 191 4.74 -12.42 4.37
N VAL A 192 5.51 -11.64 5.12
CA VAL A 192 6.70 -12.14 5.85
C VAL A 192 6.32 -13.11 6.97
N GLU A 193 5.30 -12.79 7.76
CA GLU A 193 4.79 -13.68 8.82
C GLU A 193 4.33 -15.03 8.26
N LEU A 194 3.55 -15.01 7.17
CA LEU A 194 3.07 -16.24 6.51
C LEU A 194 4.21 -17.08 5.96
N GLU A 195 5.25 -16.46 5.40
CA GLU A 195 6.43 -17.19 4.92
C GLU A 195 7.21 -17.83 6.07
N GLN A 196 7.33 -17.13 7.21
CA GLN A 196 7.95 -17.68 8.42
C GLN A 196 7.14 -18.85 9.00
N GLU A 197 5.81 -18.75 9.03
CA GLU A 197 4.92 -19.86 9.46
C GLU A 197 5.03 -21.08 8.53
N ARG A 198 5.10 -20.87 7.20
CA ARG A 198 5.32 -21.94 6.21
C ARG A 198 6.67 -22.63 6.40
N LEU A 199 7.73 -21.86 6.66
CA LEU A 199 9.07 -22.41 6.92
C LEU A 199 9.12 -23.19 8.24
N ALA A 200 8.44 -22.71 9.29
CA ALA A 200 8.35 -23.39 10.58
C ALA A 200 7.60 -24.74 10.46
N THR A 201 6.42 -24.74 9.82
CA THR A 201 5.62 -25.96 9.59
C THR A 201 6.30 -26.97 8.67
N ALA A 202 7.06 -26.51 7.66
CA ALA A 202 7.88 -27.39 6.83
C ALA A 202 9.05 -28.04 7.61
N SER A 203 9.57 -27.37 8.64
CA SER A 203 10.60 -27.93 9.51
C SER A 203 10.05 -28.97 10.50
N GLU A 204 8.80 -28.79 10.96
CA GLU A 204 8.12 -29.74 11.85
C GLU A 204 7.63 -31.00 11.11
N GLY A 205 7.26 -30.89 9.83
CA GLY A 205 6.84 -32.03 8.99
C GLY A 205 7.97 -32.96 8.53
N SER A 206 9.23 -32.69 8.91
CA SER A 206 10.40 -33.52 8.56
C SER A 206 10.85 -34.48 9.67
N GLN A 207 10.08 -34.60 10.76
CA GLN A 207 10.40 -35.46 11.92
C GLN A 207 9.36 -36.57 12.18
N GLU A 208 8.78 -37.20 11.15
CA GLU A 208 8.06 -38.47 11.33
C GLU A 208 8.43 -39.47 10.22
N GLY A 209 9.48 -40.24 10.47
CA GLY A 209 9.90 -41.35 9.62
C GLY A 209 11.28 -41.89 9.98
N THR A 210 11.31 -43.12 10.50
CA THR A 210 12.46 -43.95 10.88
C THR A 210 13.18 -43.60 12.18
N GLY A 211 12.88 -44.40 13.21
CA GLY A 211 13.57 -44.35 14.49
C GLY A 211 14.99 -44.89 14.39
N GLU A 212 15.93 -44.17 14.99
CA GLU A 212 17.10 -44.73 15.65
C GLU A 212 17.66 -43.69 16.62
N LYS A 213 17.87 -44.10 17.88
CA LYS A 213 18.39 -43.26 18.95
C LYS A 213 19.79 -42.76 18.60
N LYS A 214 19.98 -41.43 18.46
CA LYS A 214 21.27 -40.78 18.67
C LYS A 214 21.11 -39.53 19.53
N LEU A 215 21.60 -39.63 20.76
CA LEU A 215 21.89 -38.51 21.66
C LEU A 215 22.84 -37.54 20.93
N ARG A 216 22.43 -36.27 20.73
CA ARG A 216 23.39 -35.19 20.48
C ARG A 216 22.89 -33.83 21.00
N ALA A 217 23.87 -33.12 21.58
CA ALA A 217 23.84 -31.96 22.46
C ALA A 217 22.93 -30.78 22.06
N ARG A 218 22.30 -30.18 23.08
CA ARG A 218 21.65 -28.85 23.04
C ARG A 218 22.72 -27.75 23.01
N PRO A 219 22.64 -26.73 22.15
CA PRO A 219 23.43 -25.52 22.33
C PRO A 219 22.79 -24.64 23.41
N SER A 220 23.62 -24.21 24.36
CA SER A 220 23.27 -23.41 25.53
C SER A 220 22.88 -21.97 25.16
N LYS A 221 21.67 -21.56 25.55
CA LYS A 221 21.28 -20.15 25.64
C LYS A 221 22.08 -19.49 26.77
N LYS A 222 22.96 -18.54 26.45
CA LYS A 222 23.53 -17.62 27.44
C LYS A 222 22.41 -16.70 27.93
N ARG A 223 22.07 -16.87 29.21
CA ARG A 223 21.15 -16.06 30.00
C ARG A 223 22.00 -15.00 30.69
N ILE A 224 21.84 -13.73 30.33
CA ILE A 224 22.40 -12.61 31.10
C ILE A 224 21.42 -12.36 32.24
N VAL A 225 21.91 -12.57 33.47
CA VAL A 225 21.23 -12.22 34.71
C VAL A 225 21.88 -10.92 35.19
N PRO A 226 21.09 -9.91 35.63
CA PRO A 226 21.62 -8.73 36.31
C PRO A 226 21.93 -9.11 37.76
N ASP A 227 23.16 -8.85 38.22
CA ASP A 227 23.50 -8.85 39.64
C ASP A 227 23.38 -7.40 40.14
N ASP A 228 22.49 -7.25 41.13
CA ASP A 228 22.33 -6.11 42.02
C ASP A 228 23.16 -6.40 43.30
N ASP A 229 23.48 -5.33 44.04
CA ASP A 229 24.06 -5.29 45.41
C ASP A 229 25.61 -5.47 45.48
N GLU A 230 26.43 -4.64 46.14
CA GLU A 230 26.22 -3.72 47.27
C GLU A 230 27.48 -2.80 47.44
N GLU A 231 27.24 -1.58 47.97
CA GLU A 231 28.09 -0.78 48.91
C GLU A 231 29.46 -0.20 48.50
N GLY A 232 29.62 1.12 48.74
CA GLY A 232 30.93 1.79 48.81
C GLY A 232 30.93 3.31 48.56
N ASP A 233 30.54 4.09 49.56
CA ASP A 233 30.78 5.54 49.65
C ASP A 233 32.30 5.87 49.62
N HIS A 234 32.72 6.85 48.81
CA HIS A 234 33.52 8.00 49.27
C HIS A 234 33.90 8.98 48.15
N THR A 235 33.72 10.25 48.50
CA THR A 235 34.03 11.51 47.83
C THR A 235 35.46 11.70 47.31
N SER A 236 35.66 12.43 46.20
CA SER A 236 36.44 13.69 46.19
C SER A 236 36.50 14.41 44.83
N ASP A 237 36.03 15.65 44.89
CA ASP A 237 36.39 16.88 44.19
C ASP A 237 37.69 16.93 43.34
N LYS A 238 37.60 17.40 42.07
CA LYS A 238 38.29 18.63 41.56
C LYS A 238 38.32 18.75 40.02
N SER A 239 37.65 19.80 39.54
CA SER A 239 38.15 20.85 38.62
C SER A 239 38.87 20.46 37.31
N LYS A 240 38.25 20.77 36.15
CA LYS A 240 38.98 21.23 34.95
C LYS A 240 38.26 22.40 34.24
N LYS A 241 38.81 23.59 34.52
CA LYS A 241 38.94 24.81 33.72
C LYS A 241 38.32 24.83 32.31
N ILE A 242 37.38 25.76 32.16
CA ILE A 242 37.05 26.48 30.93
C ILE A 242 38.19 27.45 30.61
N ARG A 243 38.55 27.59 29.33
CA ARG A 243 39.36 28.70 28.83
C ARG A 243 38.62 29.31 27.63
N ILE A 244 38.48 30.63 27.73
CA ILE A 244 37.87 31.60 26.82
C ILE A 244 38.46 31.47 25.41
#